data_AF-A0A0F6TQ04-F1
#
_entry.id   AF-A0A0F6TQ04-F1
#
_cell.length_a   1.000
_cell.length_b   1.000
_cell.length_c   1.000
_cell.angle_alpha   90.00
_cell.angle_beta   90.00
_cell.angle_gamma   90.00
#
_symmetry.space_group_name_H-M   'P 1'
#
loop_
_entity.id
_entity.type
_entity.pdbx_description
1 polymer ?
#
loop_
_entity_poly.entity_id
_entity_poly.type
_entity_poly.pdbx_seq_one_letter_code
_entity_poly.pdbx_strand_id
1 'polypeptide(L)'
;MGGKLLEEIEDWKLEAKLENNNKYFFHTRVVNKVVEGKKSYVIGRKGTGKTAISEYLVSIKEDGYFAQKLTFKNFPFNKLYELSDDGYNEPNQYITVWKYLIYSTVCQMLSKNENVDLDSREKLEKLFNHDLTSALPNAVNEWTGFKFDIKVLGNGIGLGSEKKTSETKGADIAERVRVLEQFIEHKLGKETYVVLFDELDEDYKDIIDREKYKKYTDLLTSLFKAVQDIKAKFNRFKFYPVIFLRDDIYDILLDPDKNKWTDYKISLEWSRDNLKNLLAFRISRAVSLDSDGMNFQQAWSKVFKSGDVRYGNRGSKSMSIFNYITRCTQNRPRDFIRYLQICAELSLERGQDKVTPSIVKTVAKPFSNYLKTEMEDEIHGALPEIKKIFNLFTKLRKQTLNISEFEKIYNAEVSAENIPKRDYQFILEMLFMFSVIGNVTTQKNHQVFRYQNKDARLNMNEQICVHRGLYRALQIL
;
A
#
# COMPACT_ATOMS: atom_id res chain seq x y z
N MET A 1 -2.79 -0.42 36.86
CA MET A 1 -1.91 -0.50 35.66
C MET A 1 -2.64 -0.98 34.42
N GLY A 2 -3.58 -1.94 34.49
CA GLY A 2 -4.29 -2.45 33.30
C GLY A 2 -5.09 -1.41 32.52
N GLY A 3 -5.84 -0.51 33.20
CA GLY A 3 -6.60 0.57 32.56
C GLY A 3 -5.77 1.45 31.63
N LYS A 4 -4.61 1.94 32.11
CA LYS A 4 -3.69 2.77 31.29
C LYS A 4 -3.20 2.09 30.01
N LEU A 5 -2.98 0.77 30.05
CA LEU A 5 -2.59 0.02 28.85
C LEU A 5 -3.74 -0.08 27.85
N LEU A 6 -4.97 -0.23 28.32
CA LEU A 6 -6.15 -0.24 27.46
C LEU A 6 -6.41 1.15 26.84
N GLU A 7 -6.26 2.22 27.62
CA GLU A 7 -6.32 3.61 27.13
C GLU A 7 -5.31 3.83 25.99
N GLU A 8 -4.05 3.43 26.18
CA GLU A 8 -3.02 3.54 25.14
C GLU A 8 -3.35 2.70 23.88
N ILE A 9 -3.95 1.51 24.05
CA ILE A 9 -4.36 0.65 22.92
C ILE A 9 -5.55 1.22 22.17
N GLU A 10 -6.53 1.79 22.88
CA GLU A 10 -7.67 2.50 22.30
C GLU A 10 -7.18 3.67 21.43
N ASP A 11 -6.14 4.38 21.90
CA ASP A 11 -5.56 5.54 21.23
C ASP A 11 -4.60 5.26 20.08
N TRP A 12 -4.22 4.00 19.84
CA TRP A 12 -3.40 3.62 18.68
C TRP A 12 -3.96 4.19 17.38
N LYS A 13 -3.12 4.50 16.40
CA LYS A 13 -3.59 5.08 15.14
C LYS A 13 -3.57 4.03 14.02
N LEU A 14 -4.65 3.99 13.24
CA LEU A 14 -4.69 3.19 12.01
C LEU A 14 -3.98 3.91 10.85
N GLU A 15 -4.00 5.24 10.87
CA GLU A 15 -3.34 6.10 9.91
C GLU A 15 -1.87 6.28 10.29
N ALA A 16 -0.98 5.79 9.43
CA ALA A 16 0.46 5.74 9.71
C ALA A 16 1.08 7.15 9.89
N LYS A 17 0.51 8.16 9.23
CA LYS A 17 0.92 9.57 9.32
C LYS A 17 0.67 10.17 10.72
N LEU A 18 -0.30 9.63 11.46
CA LEU A 18 -0.67 10.11 12.80
C LEU A 18 -0.09 9.23 13.92
N GLU A 19 0.54 8.10 13.56
CA GLU A 19 1.09 7.16 14.52
C GLU A 19 2.48 7.61 15.02
N ASN A 20 2.80 7.29 16.26
CA ASN A 20 4.15 7.51 16.79
C ASN A 20 5.10 6.44 16.22
N ASN A 21 5.64 6.69 15.04
CA ASN A 21 6.56 5.75 14.37
C ASN A 21 7.85 5.51 15.17
N ASN A 22 8.32 6.48 15.95
CA ASN A 22 9.49 6.28 16.83
C ASN A 22 9.20 5.22 17.92
N LYS A 23 7.94 5.12 18.36
CA LYS A 23 7.50 4.19 19.40
C LYS A 23 7.07 2.83 18.85
N TYR A 24 6.32 2.81 17.74
CA TYR A 24 5.56 1.64 17.30
C TYR A 24 5.97 1.04 15.95
N PHE A 25 7.04 1.54 15.32
CA PHE A 25 7.51 0.99 14.04
C PHE A 25 8.20 -0.37 14.19
N PHE A 26 7.77 -1.36 13.41
CA PHE A 26 8.23 -2.76 13.51
C PHE A 26 9.06 -3.26 12.31
N HIS A 27 8.95 -2.62 11.14
CA HIS A 27 9.50 -3.15 9.88
C HIS A 27 11.00 -2.87 9.64
N THR A 28 11.84 -3.05 10.67
CA THR A 28 13.28 -2.72 10.61
C THR A 28 14.02 -3.42 9.47
N ARG A 29 13.77 -4.72 9.26
CA ARG A 29 14.41 -5.49 8.17
C ARG A 29 14.05 -4.98 6.77
N VAL A 30 12.82 -4.49 6.56
CA VAL A 30 12.39 -3.96 5.26
C VAL A 30 13.10 -2.65 4.98
N VAL A 31 13.14 -1.77 5.99
CA VAL A 31 13.84 -0.47 5.91
C VAL A 31 15.31 -0.67 5.60
N ASN A 32 16.01 -1.56 6.31
CA ASN A 32 17.44 -1.81 6.05
C ASN A 32 17.68 -2.26 4.60
N LYS A 33 16.84 -3.16 4.06
CA LYS A 33 16.97 -3.60 2.66
C LYS A 33 16.75 -2.47 1.65
N VAL A 34 15.90 -1.49 1.98
CA VAL A 34 15.66 -0.32 1.14
C VAL A 34 16.84 0.64 1.20
N VAL A 35 17.31 0.98 2.41
CA VAL A 35 18.43 1.91 2.64
C VAL A 35 19.77 1.34 2.16
N GLU A 36 19.93 0.01 2.13
CA GLU A 36 21.09 -0.67 1.52
C GLU A 36 20.98 -0.80 -0.01
N GLY A 37 19.90 -0.30 -0.62
CA GLY A 37 19.67 -0.41 -2.06
C GLY A 37 19.38 -1.82 -2.55
N LYS A 38 19.10 -2.80 -1.66
CA LYS A 38 18.80 -4.18 -2.05
C LYS A 38 17.39 -4.34 -2.61
N LYS A 39 16.45 -3.46 -2.22
CA LYS A 39 15.04 -3.52 -2.64
C LYS A 39 14.53 -2.13 -3.04
N SER A 40 13.75 -2.10 -4.12
CA SER A 40 13.16 -0.88 -4.70
C SER A 40 11.65 -0.96 -4.85
N TYR A 41 11.03 -2.14 -4.72
CA TYR A 41 9.58 -2.30 -4.85
C TYR A 41 8.99 -2.93 -3.59
N VAL A 42 8.22 -2.18 -2.82
CA VAL A 42 7.53 -2.63 -1.62
C VAL A 42 6.06 -2.91 -1.96
N ILE A 43 5.74 -4.20 -2.11
CA ILE A 43 4.46 -4.65 -2.66
C ILE A 43 3.64 -5.34 -1.58
N GLY A 44 2.37 -4.98 -1.42
CA GLY A 44 1.47 -5.70 -0.50
C GLY A 44 0.08 -5.10 -0.39
N ARG A 45 -0.86 -5.87 0.14
CA ARG A 45 -2.28 -5.47 0.30
C ARG A 45 -2.46 -4.20 1.12
N LYS A 46 -3.64 -3.58 1.03
CA LYS A 46 -4.04 -2.49 1.93
C LYS A 46 -3.96 -2.97 3.39
N GLY A 47 -3.44 -2.14 4.30
CA GLY A 47 -3.29 -2.49 5.73
C GLY A 47 -2.09 -3.37 6.10
N THR A 48 -1.16 -3.66 5.19
CA THR A 48 0.04 -4.47 5.45
C THR A 48 1.26 -3.71 5.97
N GLY A 49 1.22 -2.37 5.99
CA GLY A 49 2.30 -1.53 6.56
C GLY A 49 3.12 -0.71 5.56
N LYS A 50 2.75 -0.66 4.27
CA LYS A 50 3.44 0.14 3.23
C LYS A 50 3.69 1.60 3.66
N THR A 51 2.62 2.32 4.00
CA THR A 51 2.70 3.73 4.43
C THR A 51 3.50 3.89 5.73
N ALA A 52 3.42 2.94 6.67
CA ALA A 52 4.26 3.01 7.87
C ALA A 52 5.75 2.92 7.54
N ILE A 53 6.14 2.11 6.55
CA ILE A 53 7.52 2.03 6.07
C ILE A 53 7.93 3.32 5.36
N SER A 54 7.07 3.89 4.51
CA SER A 54 7.36 5.14 3.80
C SER A 54 7.51 6.32 4.78
N GLU A 55 6.61 6.46 5.76
CA GLU A 55 6.74 7.49 6.81
C GLU A 55 8.00 7.31 7.65
N TYR A 56 8.34 6.07 8.02
CA TYR A 56 9.54 5.82 8.81
C TYR A 56 10.81 6.21 8.04
N LEU A 57 10.91 5.83 6.76
CA LEU A 57 12.05 6.21 5.91
C LEU A 57 12.23 7.73 5.84
N VAL A 58 11.14 8.50 5.69
CA VAL A 58 11.21 9.98 5.71
C VAL A 58 11.62 10.53 7.08
N SER A 59 11.26 9.84 8.17
CA SER A 59 11.54 10.32 9.53
C SER A 59 12.98 10.14 10.00
N ILE A 60 13.82 9.41 9.25
CA ILE A 60 15.24 9.19 9.58
C ILE A 60 15.98 10.53 9.49
N LYS A 61 16.65 10.92 10.58
CA LYS A 61 17.42 12.18 10.71
C LYS A 61 18.92 11.94 10.86
N GLU A 62 19.45 10.97 10.12
CA GLU A 62 20.89 10.68 10.11
C GLU A 62 21.63 11.65 9.19
N ASP A 63 22.84 12.07 9.59
CA ASP A 63 23.67 12.94 8.76
C ASP A 63 24.00 12.26 7.42
N GLY A 64 23.81 13.00 6.32
CA GLY A 64 23.99 12.46 4.97
C GLY A 64 22.90 11.47 4.55
N TYR A 65 21.74 11.46 5.20
CA TYR A 65 20.54 10.77 4.75
C TYR A 65 19.47 11.78 4.33
N PHE A 66 19.06 11.71 3.07
CA PHE A 66 18.01 12.54 2.48
C PHE A 66 16.91 11.66 1.94
N ALA A 67 15.68 11.87 2.39
CA ALA A 67 14.51 11.16 1.90
C ALA A 67 13.36 12.11 1.62
N GLN A 68 12.63 11.84 0.54
CA GLN A 68 11.46 12.62 0.16
C GLN A 68 10.43 11.68 -0.43
N LYS A 69 9.20 11.82 0.07
CA LYS A 69 8.05 11.04 -0.36
C LYS A 69 7.18 11.87 -1.29
N LEU A 70 6.96 11.34 -2.48
CA LEU A 70 5.99 11.80 -3.46
C LEU A 70 4.70 11.01 -3.23
N THR A 71 3.70 11.69 -2.66
CA THR A 71 2.36 11.12 -2.47
C THR A 71 1.48 11.46 -3.67
N PHE A 72 0.76 10.46 -4.17
CA PHE A 72 -0.21 10.62 -5.26
C PHE A 72 -1.66 10.76 -4.76
N LYS A 73 -1.84 10.97 -3.45
CA LYS A 73 -3.15 11.25 -2.86
C LYS A 73 -3.78 12.50 -3.47
N ASN A 74 -4.99 12.37 -4.00
CA ASN A 74 -5.69 13.44 -4.73
C ASN A 74 -4.89 14.04 -5.89
N PHE A 75 -3.91 13.32 -6.45
CA PHE A 75 -3.12 13.81 -7.58
C PHE A 75 -3.91 13.70 -8.90
N PRO A 76 -3.93 14.72 -9.77
CA PRO A 76 -4.62 14.66 -11.05
C PRO A 76 -3.76 13.91 -12.10
N PHE A 77 -3.93 12.59 -12.19
CA PHE A 77 -3.17 11.71 -13.08
C PHE A 77 -3.22 12.09 -14.56
N ASN A 78 -4.30 12.75 -15.01
CA ASN A 78 -4.40 13.30 -16.37
C ASN A 78 -3.19 14.18 -16.76
N LYS A 79 -2.62 14.91 -15.80
CA LYS A 79 -1.40 15.69 -16.04
C LYS A 79 -0.19 14.83 -16.43
N LEU A 80 -0.08 13.61 -15.90
CA LEU A 80 0.97 12.68 -16.30
C LEU A 80 0.66 12.04 -17.65
N TYR A 81 -0.62 11.73 -17.90
CA TYR A 81 -1.03 11.15 -19.19
C TYR A 81 -0.77 12.10 -20.36
N GLU A 82 -0.85 13.41 -20.14
CA GLU A 82 -0.52 14.46 -21.13
C GLU A 82 0.99 14.59 -21.44
N LEU A 83 1.86 13.95 -20.65
CA LEU A 83 3.32 14.01 -20.77
C LEU A 83 3.90 12.74 -21.40
N SER A 84 3.12 12.04 -22.22
CA SER A 84 3.62 10.92 -23.01
C SER A 84 4.70 11.38 -23.99
N ASP A 85 5.77 10.60 -24.08
CA ASP A 85 6.87 10.79 -25.01
C ASP A 85 6.61 9.96 -26.28
N ASP A 86 6.23 10.64 -27.36
CA ASP A 86 5.93 10.03 -28.66
C ASP A 86 7.16 9.33 -29.29
N GLY A 87 8.37 9.57 -28.75
CA GLY A 87 9.59 8.86 -29.14
C GLY A 87 9.66 7.41 -28.64
N TYR A 88 8.75 6.99 -27.76
CA TYR A 88 8.71 5.65 -27.18
C TYR A 88 7.40 4.94 -27.49
N ASN A 89 7.50 3.63 -27.78
CA ASN A 89 6.33 2.76 -27.85
C ASN A 89 5.78 2.47 -26.45
N GLU A 90 4.48 2.23 -26.36
CA GLU A 90 3.85 1.74 -25.13
C GLU A 90 4.46 0.38 -24.70
N PRO A 91 4.65 0.12 -23.40
CA PRO A 91 4.27 0.94 -22.24
C PRO A 91 5.40 1.87 -21.75
N ASN A 92 6.33 2.31 -22.61
CA ASN A 92 7.53 3.08 -22.23
C ASN A 92 7.37 4.61 -22.35
N GLN A 93 6.24 5.09 -22.86
CA GLN A 93 5.97 6.48 -23.16
C GLN A 93 6.03 7.42 -21.95
N TYR A 94 5.95 6.91 -20.72
CA TYR A 94 6.03 7.72 -19.50
C TYR A 94 7.37 7.61 -18.76
N ILE A 95 8.36 6.89 -19.29
CA ILE A 95 9.67 6.74 -18.63
C ILE A 95 10.35 8.11 -18.45
N THR A 96 10.30 8.95 -19.48
CA THR A 96 10.94 10.28 -19.49
C THR A 96 10.38 11.17 -18.37
N VAL A 97 9.05 11.24 -18.22
CA VAL A 97 8.43 12.04 -17.15
C VAL A 97 8.75 11.48 -15.75
N TRP A 98 8.81 10.16 -15.57
CA TRP A 98 9.18 9.59 -14.28
C TRP A 98 10.63 9.87 -13.90
N LYS A 99 11.58 9.76 -14.85
CA LYS A 99 12.97 10.16 -14.62
C LYS A 99 13.06 11.64 -14.25
N TYR A 100 12.32 12.48 -14.94
CA TYR A 100 12.28 13.91 -14.65
C TYR A 100 11.79 14.20 -13.22
N LEU A 101 10.71 13.57 -12.77
CA LEU A 101 10.20 13.72 -11.41
C LEU A 101 11.22 13.24 -10.36
N ILE A 102 11.83 12.08 -10.60
CA ILE A 102 12.82 11.50 -9.69
C ILE A 102 14.05 12.40 -9.58
N TYR A 103 14.61 12.85 -10.71
CA TYR A 103 15.79 13.72 -10.74
C TYR A 103 15.50 15.09 -10.12
N SER A 104 14.35 15.69 -10.42
CA SER A 104 13.95 16.97 -9.81
C SER A 104 13.83 16.85 -8.28
N THR A 105 13.32 15.72 -7.79
CA THR A 105 13.21 15.44 -6.36
C THR A 105 14.60 15.29 -5.71
N VAL A 106 15.55 14.61 -6.36
CA VAL A 106 16.93 14.54 -5.86
C VAL A 106 17.63 15.89 -5.89
N CYS A 107 17.37 16.70 -6.90
CA CYS A 107 17.87 18.08 -6.97
C CYS A 107 17.42 18.93 -5.76
N GLN A 108 16.19 18.75 -5.27
CA GLN A 108 15.74 19.38 -4.02
C GLN A 108 16.47 18.88 -2.77
N MET A 109 16.83 17.59 -2.75
CA MET A 109 17.64 17.06 -1.64
C MET A 109 19.07 17.59 -1.70
N LEU A 110 19.67 17.65 -2.89
CA LEU A 110 20.99 18.21 -3.12
C LEU A 110 21.08 19.67 -2.71
N SER A 111 20.01 20.46 -2.90
CA SER A 111 19.98 21.86 -2.48
C SER A 111 20.09 22.01 -0.96
N LYS A 112 19.64 21.01 -0.19
CA LYS A 112 19.71 20.96 1.27
C LYS A 112 20.96 20.26 1.80
N ASN A 113 21.76 19.64 0.93
CA ASN A 113 22.96 18.94 1.34
C ASN A 113 24.14 19.91 1.47
N GLU A 114 24.61 20.14 2.69
CA GLU A 114 25.73 21.05 2.98
C GLU A 114 27.06 20.63 2.31
N ASN A 115 27.21 19.36 1.92
CA ASN A 115 28.37 18.88 1.18
C ASN A 115 28.36 19.28 -0.30
N VAL A 116 27.24 19.82 -0.82
CA VAL A 116 27.14 20.39 -2.16
C VAL A 116 27.59 21.87 -2.11
N ASP A 117 28.36 22.30 -3.11
CA ASP A 117 28.85 23.67 -3.20
C ASP A 117 27.72 24.71 -3.21
N LEU A 118 27.99 25.87 -2.63
CA LEU A 118 26.99 26.92 -2.41
C LEU A 118 26.34 27.41 -3.71
N ASP A 119 27.13 27.58 -4.79
CA ASP A 119 26.61 28.00 -6.10
C ASP A 119 25.59 27.00 -6.66
N SER A 120 25.90 25.71 -6.58
CA SER A 120 24.97 24.65 -6.99
C SER A 120 23.72 24.62 -6.11
N ARG A 121 23.85 24.79 -4.78
CA ARG A 121 22.70 24.85 -3.88
C ARG A 121 21.78 26.03 -4.20
N GLU A 122 22.32 27.24 -4.38
CA GLU A 122 21.54 28.42 -4.72
C GLU A 122 20.83 28.28 -6.08
N LYS A 123 21.48 27.67 -7.07
CA LYS A 123 20.86 27.38 -8.38
C LYS A 123 19.71 26.39 -8.24
N LEU A 124 19.90 25.32 -7.49
CA LEU A 124 18.88 24.31 -7.25
C LEU A 124 17.71 24.87 -6.44
N GLU A 125 17.97 25.68 -5.42
CA GLU A 125 16.92 26.39 -4.68
C GLU A 125 16.12 27.31 -5.60
N LYS A 126 16.76 28.09 -6.47
CA LYS A 126 16.05 28.94 -7.45
C LYS A 126 15.19 28.14 -8.42
N LEU A 127 15.64 26.97 -8.85
CA LEU A 127 14.94 26.13 -9.83
C LEU A 127 13.85 25.26 -9.20
N PHE A 128 14.01 24.86 -7.95
CA PHE A 128 13.18 23.86 -7.28
C PHE A 128 12.64 24.30 -5.91
N ASN A 129 12.54 25.62 -5.64
CA ASN A 129 12.11 26.18 -4.35
C ASN A 129 10.70 25.77 -3.88
N HIS A 130 9.93 25.08 -4.72
CA HIS A 130 8.57 24.70 -4.42
C HIS A 130 8.54 23.39 -3.61
N ASP A 131 7.85 23.41 -2.47
CA ASP A 131 7.63 22.23 -1.66
C ASP A 131 6.74 21.22 -2.40
N LEU A 132 7.36 20.17 -2.95
CA LEU A 132 6.67 19.09 -3.66
C LEU A 132 5.70 18.31 -2.78
N THR A 133 5.91 18.35 -1.46
CA THR A 133 5.13 17.53 -0.54
C THR A 133 3.69 18.06 -0.38
N SER A 134 3.47 19.36 -0.53
CA SER A 134 2.13 19.99 -0.46
C SER A 134 1.50 20.30 -1.81
N ALA A 135 2.27 20.27 -2.90
CA ALA A 135 1.86 20.83 -4.18
C ALA A 135 2.34 20.06 -5.42
N LEU A 136 2.50 18.73 -5.33
CA LEU A 136 2.90 17.87 -6.46
C LEU A 136 2.16 18.21 -7.79
N PRO A 137 0.84 18.50 -7.82
CA PRO A 137 0.16 18.89 -9.06
C PRO A 137 0.58 20.26 -9.62
N ASN A 138 0.89 21.22 -8.75
CA ASN A 138 1.38 22.55 -9.16
C ASN A 138 2.83 22.45 -9.59
N ALA A 139 3.63 21.65 -8.87
CA ALA A 139 4.99 21.36 -9.26
C ALA A 139 5.07 20.63 -10.60
N VAL A 140 4.22 19.65 -10.90
CA VAL A 140 4.21 19.01 -12.24
C VAL A 140 3.87 20.03 -13.34
N ASN A 141 2.90 20.92 -13.10
CA ASN A 141 2.56 21.99 -14.05
C ASN A 141 3.67 23.04 -14.20
N GLU A 142 4.30 23.44 -13.10
CA GLU A 142 5.37 24.44 -13.09
C GLU A 142 6.68 23.86 -13.61
N TRP A 143 7.00 22.60 -13.29
CA TRP A 143 8.19 21.93 -13.80
C TRP A 143 8.10 21.63 -15.30
N THR A 144 6.91 21.34 -15.81
CA THR A 144 6.69 21.17 -17.26
C THR A 144 6.42 22.50 -17.98
N GLY A 145 5.99 23.54 -17.27
CA GLY A 145 5.66 24.85 -17.81
C GLY A 145 6.74 25.93 -17.66
N PHE A 146 7.69 25.78 -16.72
CA PHE A 146 8.82 26.71 -16.57
C PHE A 146 9.65 26.64 -17.84
N LYS A 147 10.04 27.80 -18.36
CA LYS A 147 11.22 27.94 -19.21
C LYS A 147 12.42 27.54 -18.35
N PHE A 148 12.73 26.25 -18.31
CA PHE A 148 13.95 25.74 -17.70
C PHE A 148 15.07 26.38 -18.50
N ASP A 149 15.70 27.42 -17.96
CA ASP A 149 16.84 28.03 -18.62
C ASP A 149 18.01 27.06 -18.40
N ILE A 150 18.08 26.05 -19.28
CA ILE A 150 19.11 24.99 -19.32
C ILE A 150 20.51 25.59 -19.15
N LYS A 151 20.69 26.86 -19.56
CA LYS A 151 21.92 27.63 -19.39
C LYS A 151 22.40 27.75 -17.93
N VAL A 152 21.50 27.80 -16.94
CA VAL A 152 21.85 27.97 -15.52
C VAL A 152 22.61 26.76 -14.96
N LEU A 153 22.24 25.55 -15.37
CA LEU A 153 22.92 24.31 -15.00
C LEU A 153 23.98 23.89 -16.03
N GLY A 154 23.85 24.30 -17.30
CA GLY A 154 24.73 23.93 -18.40
C GLY A 154 26.03 24.74 -18.53
N ASN A 155 26.07 25.98 -18.02
CA ASN A 155 27.23 26.87 -18.18
C ASN A 155 28.54 26.42 -17.47
N GLY A 156 28.49 25.36 -16.65
CA GLY A 156 29.68 24.75 -16.02
C GLY A 156 30.09 23.40 -16.59
N ILE A 157 29.27 22.80 -17.46
CA ILE A 157 29.45 21.43 -17.98
C ILE A 157 29.51 21.48 -19.51
N GLY A 158 30.48 22.22 -20.09
CA GLY A 158 30.95 22.08 -21.48
C GLY A 158 29.94 21.98 -22.65
N LEU A 159 28.65 22.24 -22.44
CA LEU A 159 27.58 22.04 -23.41
C LEU A 159 27.12 23.41 -23.91
N GLY A 160 28.01 24.02 -24.70
CA GLY A 160 27.61 25.08 -25.61
C GLY A 160 26.74 24.47 -26.70
N SER A 161 25.43 24.72 -26.65
CA SER A 161 24.54 24.50 -27.78
C SER A 161 23.45 25.56 -27.75
N GLU A 162 23.69 26.64 -28.49
CA GLU A 162 22.60 27.38 -29.11
C GLU A 162 21.80 26.42 -29.99
N LYS A 163 20.57 26.07 -29.61
CA LYS A 163 19.60 25.57 -30.57
C LYS A 163 18.16 25.83 -30.15
N LYS A 164 17.39 26.16 -31.20
CA LYS A 164 16.02 26.65 -31.24
C LYS A 164 15.05 25.80 -30.41
N THR A 165 14.18 26.48 -29.69
CA THR A 165 12.94 25.96 -29.09
C THR A 165 12.21 25.04 -30.08
N SER A 166 12.23 23.73 -29.80
CA SER A 166 11.36 22.75 -30.45
C SER A 166 9.95 22.89 -29.88
N GLU A 167 8.94 22.97 -30.74
CA GLU A 167 7.54 23.23 -30.37
C GLU A 167 6.80 22.02 -29.75
N THR A 168 7.48 20.91 -29.47
CA THR A 168 6.88 19.72 -28.83
C THR A 168 7.30 19.61 -27.35
N LYS A 169 6.31 19.63 -26.44
CA LYS A 169 6.52 19.54 -24.98
C LYS A 169 7.39 18.34 -24.55
N GLY A 170 7.27 17.19 -25.21
CA GLY A 170 8.04 15.97 -24.89
C GLY A 170 9.55 16.09 -25.17
N ALA A 171 9.94 16.76 -26.26
CA ALA A 171 11.35 16.94 -26.64
C ALA A 171 12.11 17.85 -25.66
N ASP A 172 11.40 18.80 -25.04
CA ASP A 172 11.95 19.68 -24.00
C ASP A 172 12.22 18.90 -22.69
N ILE A 173 11.32 18.00 -22.28
CA ILE A 173 11.50 17.21 -21.05
C ILE A 173 12.66 16.23 -21.18
N ALA A 174 12.82 15.57 -22.33
CA ALA A 174 13.92 14.64 -22.54
C ALA A 174 15.30 15.32 -22.40
N GLU A 175 15.45 16.53 -22.93
CA GLU A 175 16.69 17.30 -22.76
C GLU A 175 16.90 17.74 -21.31
N ARG A 176 15.84 18.19 -20.61
CA ARG A 176 15.92 18.49 -19.17
C ARG A 176 16.35 17.28 -18.35
N VAL A 177 15.81 16.09 -18.65
CA VAL A 177 16.21 14.83 -18.00
C VAL A 177 17.70 14.58 -18.21
N ARG A 178 18.21 14.75 -19.43
CA ARG A 178 19.64 14.59 -19.74
C ARG A 178 20.52 15.56 -18.96
N VAL A 179 20.13 16.84 -18.90
CA VAL A 179 20.87 17.88 -18.15
C VAL A 179 20.88 17.57 -16.65
N LEU A 180 19.73 17.24 -16.08
CA LEU A 180 19.62 16.88 -14.67
C LEU A 180 20.41 15.61 -14.35
N GLU A 181 20.34 14.61 -15.22
CA GLU A 181 21.09 13.36 -15.05
C GLU A 181 22.59 13.61 -14.95
N GLN A 182 23.15 14.39 -15.90
CA GLN A 182 24.56 14.75 -15.87
C GLN A 182 24.91 15.58 -14.64
N PHE A 183 24.08 16.55 -14.28
CA PHE A 183 24.30 17.38 -13.10
C PHE A 183 24.34 16.52 -11.82
N ILE A 184 23.36 15.65 -11.62
CA ILE A 184 23.25 14.75 -10.46
C ILE A 184 24.47 13.82 -10.41
N GLU A 185 24.91 13.26 -11.53
CA GLU A 185 26.07 12.37 -11.59
C GLU A 185 27.36 13.04 -11.07
N HIS A 186 27.52 14.35 -11.29
CA HIS A 186 28.68 15.11 -10.79
C HIS A 186 28.53 15.60 -9.34
N LYS A 187 27.32 15.63 -8.78
CA LYS A 187 27.03 16.18 -7.44
C LYS A 187 26.74 15.14 -6.38
N LEU A 188 26.35 13.92 -6.76
CA LEU A 188 26.14 12.84 -5.80
C LEU A 188 27.47 12.44 -5.14
N GLY A 189 27.45 12.35 -3.81
CA GLY A 189 28.56 11.91 -2.98
C GLY A 189 28.30 10.56 -2.30
N LYS A 190 28.71 10.44 -1.04
CA LYS A 190 28.56 9.22 -0.21
C LYS A 190 27.23 9.16 0.56
N GLU A 191 26.49 10.27 0.52
CA GLU A 191 25.18 10.46 1.14
C GLU A 191 24.14 9.57 0.47
N THR A 192 23.07 9.30 1.20
CA THR A 192 21.96 8.45 0.78
C THR A 192 20.79 9.33 0.36
N TYR A 193 20.27 9.11 -0.85
CA TYR A 193 19.13 9.83 -1.41
C TYR A 193 18.00 8.83 -1.71
N VAL A 194 16.86 9.00 -1.06
CA VAL A 194 15.74 8.06 -1.15
C VAL A 194 14.48 8.77 -1.63
N VAL A 195 14.01 8.42 -2.83
CA VAL A 195 12.79 8.98 -3.42
C VAL A 195 11.67 7.94 -3.29
N LEU A 196 10.64 8.23 -2.52
CA LEU A 196 9.56 7.28 -2.22
C LEU A 196 8.30 7.63 -2.99
N PHE A 197 7.69 6.66 -3.67
CA PHE A 197 6.39 6.79 -4.34
C PHE A 197 5.32 6.04 -3.53
N ASP A 198 4.33 6.75 -2.99
CA ASP A 198 3.24 6.17 -2.20
C ASP A 198 1.87 6.64 -2.71
N GLU A 199 0.82 5.91 -2.34
CA GLU A 199 -0.58 6.23 -2.72
C GLU A 199 -0.81 6.26 -4.26
N LEU A 200 -0.04 5.46 -5.02
CA LEU A 200 -0.20 5.30 -6.49
C LEU A 200 -1.52 4.64 -6.90
N ASP A 201 -2.27 4.07 -5.95
CA ASP A 201 -3.55 3.40 -6.18
C ASP A 201 -4.75 4.34 -6.31
N GLU A 202 -4.54 5.66 -6.21
CA GLU A 202 -5.63 6.66 -6.23
C GLU A 202 -6.38 6.76 -7.56
N ASP A 203 -5.71 6.47 -8.68
CA ASP A 203 -6.32 6.41 -10.03
C ASP A 203 -6.71 4.98 -10.43
N TYR A 204 -6.60 4.02 -9.49
CA TYR A 204 -7.12 2.67 -9.69
C TYR A 204 -8.65 2.66 -9.57
N LYS A 205 -9.31 3.31 -10.51
CA LYS A 205 -10.75 3.50 -10.63
C LYS A 205 -11.17 3.18 -12.05
N ASP A 206 -12.41 2.75 -12.22
CA ASP A 206 -12.99 2.45 -13.54
C ASP A 206 -12.12 1.51 -14.40
N ILE A 207 -11.47 0.51 -13.79
CA ILE A 207 -10.57 -0.45 -14.50
C ILE A 207 -11.24 -1.22 -15.65
N ILE A 208 -12.56 -1.08 -15.74
CA ILE A 208 -13.45 -1.67 -16.72
C ILE A 208 -13.33 -0.93 -18.06
N ASP A 209 -13.05 0.37 -18.01
CA ASP A 209 -12.69 1.14 -19.18
C ASP A 209 -11.30 0.72 -19.65
N ARG A 210 -11.24 0.05 -20.80
CA ARG A 210 -10.01 -0.52 -21.35
C ARG A 210 -8.95 0.54 -21.63
N GLU A 211 -9.36 1.74 -22.04
CA GLU A 211 -8.40 2.80 -22.37
C GLU A 211 -7.80 3.41 -21.10
N LYS A 212 -8.64 3.72 -20.11
CA LYS A 212 -8.16 4.20 -18.81
C LYS A 212 -7.27 3.16 -18.13
N TYR A 213 -7.72 1.91 -18.13
CA TYR A 213 -6.97 0.78 -17.58
C TYR A 213 -5.58 0.68 -18.21
N LYS A 214 -5.51 0.69 -19.56
CA LYS A 214 -4.26 0.60 -20.30
C LYS A 214 -3.33 1.78 -20.00
N LYS A 215 -3.82 3.02 -20.05
CA LYS A 215 -3.03 4.21 -19.71
C LYS A 215 -2.45 4.15 -18.31
N TYR A 216 -3.27 3.74 -17.33
CA TYR A 216 -2.84 3.58 -15.96
C TYR A 216 -1.76 2.49 -15.80
N THR A 217 -1.96 1.31 -16.41
CA THR A 217 -0.96 0.23 -16.36
C THR A 217 0.33 0.58 -17.08
N ASP A 218 0.25 1.31 -18.20
CA ASP A 218 1.42 1.77 -18.96
C ASP A 218 2.20 2.81 -18.14
N LEU A 219 1.51 3.75 -17.52
CA LEU A 219 2.09 4.76 -16.63
C LEU A 219 2.86 4.11 -15.48
N LEU A 220 2.26 3.15 -14.79
CA LEU A 220 2.94 2.43 -13.71
C LEU A 220 4.09 1.57 -14.24
N THR A 221 3.93 0.87 -15.36
CA THR A 221 4.99 0.05 -15.97
C THR A 221 6.21 0.91 -16.32
N SER A 222 5.98 2.08 -16.91
CA SER A 222 7.00 3.10 -17.17
C SER A 222 7.73 3.55 -15.88
N LEU A 223 7.03 3.70 -14.75
CA LEU A 223 7.67 4.05 -13.47
C LEU A 223 8.64 2.94 -13.02
N PHE A 224 8.22 1.67 -13.08
CA PHE A 224 9.08 0.55 -12.71
C PHE A 224 10.35 0.52 -13.57
N LYS A 225 10.22 0.73 -14.89
CA LYS A 225 11.35 0.82 -15.82
C LYS A 225 12.26 2.01 -15.54
N ALA A 226 11.70 3.19 -15.28
CA ALA A 226 12.47 4.36 -14.90
C ALA A 226 13.31 4.10 -13.63
N VAL A 227 12.76 3.43 -12.62
CA VAL A 227 13.50 3.03 -11.42
C VAL A 227 14.64 2.04 -11.75
N GLN A 228 14.43 1.07 -12.64
CA GLN A 228 15.49 0.16 -13.06
C GLN A 228 16.62 0.88 -13.79
N ASP A 229 16.28 1.77 -14.72
CA ASP A 229 17.26 2.56 -15.47
C ASP A 229 18.13 3.41 -14.55
N ILE A 230 17.50 4.13 -13.62
CA ILE A 230 18.20 4.98 -12.64
C ILE A 230 19.10 4.13 -11.75
N LYS A 231 18.59 3.00 -11.26
CA LYS A 231 19.37 2.08 -10.43
C LYS A 231 20.61 1.54 -11.17
N ALA A 232 20.45 1.18 -12.44
CA ALA A 232 21.55 0.68 -13.26
C ALA A 232 22.59 1.76 -13.52
N LYS A 233 22.14 2.99 -13.83
CA LYS A 233 23.01 4.13 -14.14
C LYS A 233 23.77 4.65 -12.92
N PHE A 234 23.08 4.83 -11.79
CA PHE A 234 23.66 5.39 -10.57
C PHE A 234 24.12 4.31 -9.58
N ASN A 235 24.50 3.13 -10.07
CA ASN A 235 24.84 1.97 -9.22
C ASN A 235 26.03 2.19 -8.27
N ARG A 236 26.85 3.21 -8.50
CA ARG A 236 27.99 3.61 -7.65
C ARG A 236 27.58 4.53 -6.49
N PHE A 237 26.38 5.09 -6.55
CA PHE A 237 25.85 6.06 -5.59
C PHE A 237 24.74 5.42 -4.75
N LYS A 238 24.46 6.00 -3.58
CA LYS A 238 23.34 5.59 -2.74
C LYS A 238 22.06 6.33 -3.13
N PHE A 239 21.64 6.16 -4.38
CA PHE A 239 20.44 6.78 -4.94
C PHE A 239 19.35 5.72 -5.16
N TYR A 240 18.30 5.78 -4.33
CA TYR A 240 17.28 4.74 -4.24
C TYR A 240 15.87 5.29 -4.45
N PRO A 241 15.36 5.26 -5.70
CA PRO A 241 13.93 5.36 -5.95
C PRO A 241 13.22 4.08 -5.46
N VAL A 242 12.11 4.24 -4.74
CA VAL A 242 11.37 3.15 -4.10
C VAL A 242 9.87 3.31 -4.36
N ILE A 243 9.25 2.25 -4.87
CA ILE A 243 7.82 2.22 -5.19
C ILE A 243 7.07 1.43 -4.12
N PHE A 244 6.03 2.03 -3.55
CA PHE A 244 5.05 1.34 -2.72
C PHE A 244 3.78 1.12 -3.56
N LEU A 245 3.39 -0.14 -3.75
CA LEU A 245 2.23 -0.48 -4.57
C LEU A 245 1.40 -1.59 -3.94
N ARG A 246 0.09 -1.57 -4.17
CA ARG A 246 -0.76 -2.71 -3.83
C ARG A 246 -0.42 -3.91 -4.70
N ASP A 247 -0.59 -5.10 -4.14
CA ASP A 247 -0.28 -6.34 -4.84
C ASP A 247 -1.29 -6.69 -5.93
N ASP A 248 -2.59 -6.41 -5.72
CA ASP A 248 -3.61 -6.54 -6.77
C ASP A 248 -3.30 -5.68 -8.00
N ILE A 249 -2.81 -4.45 -7.78
CA ILE A 249 -2.37 -3.56 -8.87
C ILE A 249 -1.05 -4.06 -9.48
N TYR A 250 -0.10 -4.52 -8.67
CA TYR A 250 1.14 -5.10 -9.19
C TYR A 250 0.87 -6.32 -10.09
N ASP A 251 -0.08 -7.18 -9.71
CA ASP A 251 -0.38 -8.43 -10.41
C ASP A 251 -0.92 -8.17 -11.81
N ILE A 252 -1.66 -7.09 -12.02
CA ILE A 252 -2.21 -6.71 -13.34
C ILE A 252 -1.23 -6.01 -14.29
N LEU A 253 -0.06 -5.54 -13.80
CA LEU A 253 0.96 -4.95 -14.67
C LEU A 253 1.48 -5.99 -15.66
N LEU A 254 1.45 -5.67 -16.96
CA LEU A 254 1.91 -6.56 -18.03
C LEU A 254 3.22 -6.02 -18.59
N ASP A 255 4.31 -6.71 -18.33
CA ASP A 255 5.61 -6.36 -18.91
C ASP A 255 6.48 -7.62 -19.08
N PRO A 256 7.15 -7.81 -20.24
CA PRO A 256 8.06 -8.94 -20.45
C PRO A 256 9.19 -9.02 -19.41
N ASP A 257 9.63 -7.87 -18.88
CA ASP A 257 10.71 -7.77 -17.90
C ASP A 257 10.22 -7.80 -16.44
N LYS A 258 8.91 -7.96 -16.20
CA LYS A 258 8.34 -8.04 -14.84
C LYS A 258 9.01 -9.09 -13.96
N ASN A 259 9.48 -10.19 -14.54
CA ASN A 259 10.21 -11.23 -13.80
C ASN A 259 11.53 -10.69 -13.21
N LYS A 260 12.22 -9.78 -13.91
CA LYS A 260 13.45 -9.12 -13.44
C LYS A 260 13.18 -8.18 -12.26
N TRP A 261 11.96 -7.69 -12.09
CA TRP A 261 11.58 -6.85 -10.94
C TRP A 261 11.59 -7.64 -9.62
N THR A 262 11.48 -8.97 -9.69
CA THR A 262 11.42 -9.85 -8.52
C THR A 262 12.65 -9.71 -7.62
N ASP A 263 13.84 -9.51 -8.20
CA ASP A 263 15.09 -9.33 -7.46
C ASP A 263 15.07 -8.08 -6.59
N TYR A 264 14.33 -7.05 -6.99
CA TYR A 264 14.19 -5.79 -6.28
C TYR A 264 12.87 -5.66 -5.51
N LYS A 265 11.98 -6.65 -5.63
CA LYS A 265 10.69 -6.72 -4.94
C LYS A 265 10.83 -7.27 -3.52
N ILE A 266 10.10 -6.65 -2.59
CA ILE A 266 9.79 -7.19 -1.27
C ILE A 266 8.27 -7.28 -1.12
N SER A 267 7.77 -8.49 -0.88
CA SER A 267 6.36 -8.74 -0.58
C SER A 267 6.11 -8.55 0.92
N LEU A 268 5.20 -7.64 1.29
CA LEU A 268 4.75 -7.47 2.65
C LEU A 268 3.73 -8.56 3.00
N GLU A 269 4.22 -9.61 3.64
CA GLU A 269 3.43 -10.78 4.03
C GLU A 269 3.51 -11.02 5.53
N TRP A 270 2.36 -11.37 6.09
CA TRP A 270 2.17 -11.48 7.53
C TRP A 270 1.74 -12.89 7.89
N SER A 271 2.70 -13.66 8.38
CA SER A 271 2.42 -14.93 9.04
C SER A 271 1.85 -14.67 10.44
N ARG A 272 1.22 -15.70 11.01
CA ARG A 272 0.74 -15.64 12.40
C ARG A 272 1.84 -15.31 13.39
N ASP A 273 3.05 -15.82 13.18
CA ASP A 273 4.16 -15.58 14.11
C ASP A 273 4.74 -14.17 13.97
N ASN A 274 4.81 -13.63 12.75
CA ASN A 274 5.18 -12.23 12.55
C ASN A 274 4.13 -11.28 13.18
N LEU A 275 2.84 -11.60 13.06
CA LEU A 275 1.77 -10.83 13.71
C LEU A 275 1.87 -10.89 15.24
N LYS A 276 2.18 -12.06 15.82
CA LYS A 276 2.45 -12.17 17.26
C LYS A 276 3.63 -11.28 17.66
N ASN A 277 4.72 -11.29 16.90
CA ASN A 277 5.90 -10.47 17.18
C ASN A 277 5.57 -8.97 17.09
N LEU A 278 4.80 -8.54 16.10
CA LEU A 278 4.31 -7.16 15.99
C LEU A 278 3.47 -6.77 17.21
N LEU A 279 2.51 -7.60 17.59
CA LEU A 279 1.62 -7.33 18.73
C LEU A 279 2.41 -7.29 20.04
N ALA A 280 3.34 -8.22 20.23
CA ALA A 280 4.22 -8.25 21.38
C ALA A 280 5.05 -6.97 21.48
N PHE A 281 5.66 -6.55 20.35
CA PHE A 281 6.43 -5.32 20.25
C PHE A 281 5.59 -4.09 20.61
N ARG A 282 4.42 -3.91 19.97
CA ARG A 282 3.56 -2.75 20.23
C ARG A 282 3.04 -2.72 21.66
N ILE A 283 2.59 -3.86 22.21
CA ILE A 283 2.14 -3.93 23.60
C ILE A 283 3.29 -3.63 24.58
N SER A 284 4.50 -4.12 24.31
CA SER A 284 5.66 -3.85 25.17
C SER A 284 5.95 -2.35 25.24
N ARG A 285 5.96 -1.68 24.09
CA ARG A 285 6.16 -0.23 23.97
C ARG A 285 5.01 0.58 24.60
N ALA A 286 3.79 0.05 24.58
CA ALA A 286 2.64 0.64 25.26
C ALA A 286 2.75 0.54 26.79
N VAL A 287 3.36 -0.53 27.32
CA VAL A 287 3.59 -0.68 28.77
C VAL A 287 4.77 0.17 29.25
N SER A 288 5.89 0.16 28.52
CA SER A 288 7.06 0.97 28.83
C SER A 288 7.84 1.27 27.56
N LEU A 289 8.20 2.53 27.35
CA LEU A 289 8.98 2.98 26.20
C LEU A 289 10.33 2.26 26.12
N ASP A 290 10.98 2.02 27.26
CA ASP A 290 12.34 1.44 27.34
C ASP A 290 12.34 -0.07 27.56
N SER A 291 11.20 -0.74 27.37
CA SER A 291 11.16 -2.20 27.52
C SER A 291 12.08 -2.89 26.50
N ASP A 292 12.92 -3.82 26.98
CA ASP A 292 13.74 -4.74 26.16
C ASP A 292 12.90 -5.67 25.25
N GLY A 293 11.57 -5.55 25.29
CA GLY A 293 10.62 -6.34 24.53
C GLY A 293 10.17 -7.56 25.33
N MET A 294 8.85 -7.69 25.47
CA MET A 294 8.23 -8.90 26.02
C MET A 294 8.05 -9.92 24.91
N ASN A 295 8.10 -11.21 25.26
CA ASN A 295 7.60 -12.23 24.34
C ASN A 295 6.08 -12.13 24.18
N PHE A 296 5.54 -12.78 23.15
CA PHE A 296 4.11 -12.67 22.83
C PHE A 296 3.21 -13.07 24.01
N GLN A 297 3.48 -14.15 24.71
CA GLN A 297 2.65 -14.65 25.80
C GLN A 297 2.62 -13.64 26.97
N GLN A 298 3.79 -13.09 27.32
CA GLN A 298 3.91 -12.07 28.36
C GLN A 298 3.10 -10.81 27.99
N ALA A 299 3.33 -10.25 26.80
CA ALA A 299 2.61 -9.08 26.30
C ALA A 299 1.10 -9.35 26.23
N TRP A 300 0.69 -10.47 25.64
CA TRP A 300 -0.71 -10.84 25.45
C TRP A 300 -1.46 -10.97 26.78
N SER A 301 -0.82 -11.52 27.81
CA SER A 301 -1.40 -11.67 29.15
C SER A 301 -1.59 -10.35 29.90
N LYS A 302 -0.92 -9.26 29.48
CA LYS A 302 -1.14 -7.92 30.03
C LYS A 302 -2.45 -7.32 29.53
N VAL A 303 -2.84 -7.61 28.29
CA VAL A 303 -4.05 -7.08 27.64
C VAL A 303 -5.27 -7.96 27.91
N PHE A 304 -5.12 -9.28 27.82
CA PHE A 304 -6.25 -10.21 27.86
C PHE A 304 -6.28 -11.04 29.16
N LYS A 305 -7.49 -11.30 29.68
CA LYS A 305 -7.71 -12.34 30.70
C LYS A 305 -7.56 -13.73 30.07
N SER A 306 -7.00 -14.67 30.81
CA SER A 306 -6.88 -16.06 30.38
C SER A 306 -8.25 -16.68 30.11
N GLY A 307 -8.33 -17.52 29.08
CA GLY A 307 -9.52 -18.27 28.73
C GLY A 307 -9.76 -18.32 27.23
N ASP A 308 -10.72 -19.14 26.84
CA ASP A 308 -11.10 -19.35 25.45
C ASP A 308 -12.37 -18.59 25.07
N VAL A 309 -12.43 -18.22 23.80
CA VAL A 309 -13.65 -17.67 23.19
C VAL A 309 -14.56 -18.82 22.76
N ARG A 310 -15.74 -18.94 23.39
CA ARG A 310 -16.76 -19.94 23.02
C ARG A 310 -17.58 -19.50 21.79
N TYR A 311 -17.68 -20.36 20.79
CA TYR A 311 -18.39 -20.12 19.52
C TYR A 311 -19.11 -21.37 19.01
N GLY A 312 -19.85 -21.23 17.91
CA GLY A 312 -20.70 -22.30 17.36
C GLY A 312 -22.05 -22.39 18.08
N ASN A 313 -22.86 -23.36 17.67
CA ASN A 313 -24.21 -23.54 18.22
C ASN A 313 -24.12 -23.80 19.73
N ARG A 314 -24.78 -22.93 20.52
CA ARG A 314 -24.73 -22.90 22.00
C ARG A 314 -23.32 -22.89 22.62
N GLY A 315 -22.30 -22.43 21.88
CA GLY A 315 -20.93 -22.35 22.40
C GLY A 315 -20.19 -23.70 22.47
N SER A 316 -20.58 -24.67 21.64
CA SER A 316 -20.01 -26.02 21.59
C SER A 316 -18.53 -26.10 21.19
N LYS A 317 -17.96 -25.02 20.65
CA LYS A 317 -16.54 -24.94 20.26
C LYS A 317 -15.84 -23.82 21.03
N SER A 318 -14.56 -24.01 21.31
CA SER A 318 -13.71 -22.98 21.94
C SER A 318 -12.39 -22.85 21.20
N MET A 319 -11.73 -21.70 21.35
CA MET A 319 -10.36 -21.47 20.90
C MET A 319 -9.75 -20.31 21.65
N SER A 320 -8.42 -20.23 21.63
CA SER A 320 -7.70 -19.09 22.16
C SER A 320 -8.14 -17.77 21.51
N ILE A 321 -8.02 -16.68 22.26
CA ILE A 321 -8.38 -15.34 21.82
C ILE A 321 -7.68 -14.98 20.50
N PHE A 322 -6.37 -15.22 20.41
CA PHE A 322 -5.58 -14.92 19.20
C PHE A 322 -6.13 -15.65 17.96
N ASN A 323 -6.44 -16.94 18.10
CA ASN A 323 -7.00 -17.73 17.00
C ASN A 323 -8.41 -17.25 16.60
N TYR A 324 -9.21 -16.78 17.56
CA TYR A 324 -10.52 -16.20 17.28
C TYR A 324 -10.41 -14.91 16.47
N ILE A 325 -9.55 -14.00 16.91
CA ILE A 325 -9.27 -12.74 16.19
C ILE A 325 -8.74 -13.06 14.78
N THR A 326 -7.77 -13.96 14.66
CA THR A 326 -7.19 -14.38 13.37
C THR A 326 -8.24 -14.91 12.40
N ARG A 327 -9.24 -15.65 12.88
CA ARG A 327 -10.37 -16.13 12.06
C ARG A 327 -11.34 -15.04 11.63
N CYS A 328 -11.32 -13.89 12.29
CA CYS A 328 -12.12 -12.72 11.93
C CYS A 328 -11.38 -11.77 10.97
N THR A 329 -10.05 -11.83 10.88
CA THR A 329 -9.21 -10.91 10.09
C THR A 329 -8.63 -11.56 8.83
N GLN A 330 -8.01 -10.78 7.93
CA GLN A 330 -7.30 -11.28 6.75
C GLN A 330 -5.77 -11.32 6.96
N ASN A 331 -5.31 -11.57 8.18
CA ASN A 331 -3.89 -11.54 8.58
C ASN A 331 -3.18 -10.19 8.36
N ARG A 332 -3.90 -9.06 8.34
CA ARG A 332 -3.30 -7.73 8.19
C ARG A 332 -3.02 -7.11 9.56
N PRO A 333 -1.86 -6.48 9.79
CA PRO A 333 -1.58 -5.70 11.00
C PRO A 333 -2.72 -4.78 11.39
N ARG A 334 -3.21 -3.97 10.45
CA ARG A 334 -4.29 -3.00 10.67
C ARG A 334 -5.54 -3.64 11.25
N ASP A 335 -5.92 -4.82 10.75
CA ASP A 335 -7.08 -5.56 11.24
C ASP A 335 -6.92 -5.93 12.73
N PHE A 336 -5.73 -6.38 13.14
CA PHE A 336 -5.46 -6.71 14.53
C PHE A 336 -5.44 -5.46 15.42
N ILE A 337 -4.81 -4.36 14.97
CA ILE A 337 -4.80 -3.08 15.70
C ILE A 337 -6.24 -2.61 15.91
N ARG A 338 -7.07 -2.60 14.86
CA ARG A 338 -8.47 -2.20 14.97
C ARG A 338 -9.27 -3.12 15.88
N TYR A 339 -9.05 -4.43 15.82
CA TYR A 339 -9.74 -5.37 16.70
C TYR A 339 -9.40 -5.11 18.18
N LEU A 340 -8.12 -4.82 18.48
CA LEU A 340 -7.64 -4.52 19.83
C LEU A 340 -8.18 -3.17 20.33
N GLN A 341 -8.24 -2.14 19.49
CA GLN A 341 -8.87 -0.86 19.84
C GLN A 341 -10.31 -1.04 20.31
N ILE A 342 -11.15 -1.73 19.50
CA ILE A 342 -12.56 -1.94 19.84
C ILE A 342 -12.70 -2.82 21.10
N CYS A 343 -11.77 -3.74 21.34
CA CYS A 343 -11.71 -4.50 22.58
C CYS A 343 -11.39 -3.61 23.79
N ALA A 344 -10.43 -2.68 23.64
CA ALA A 344 -10.00 -1.78 24.70
C ALA A 344 -11.12 -0.80 25.07
N GLU A 345 -11.70 -0.13 24.08
CA GLU A 345 -12.86 0.77 24.20
C GLU A 345 -13.99 0.10 25.01
N LEU A 346 -14.49 -1.06 24.56
CA LEU A 346 -15.57 -1.77 25.27
C LEU A 346 -15.15 -2.31 26.65
N SER A 347 -13.87 -2.55 26.89
CA SER A 347 -13.37 -2.98 28.21
C SER A 347 -13.36 -1.82 29.20
N LEU A 348 -12.92 -0.64 28.76
CA LEU A 348 -12.91 0.59 29.54
C LEU A 348 -14.32 1.05 29.90
N GLU A 349 -15.26 1.03 28.93
CA GLU A 349 -16.68 1.31 29.18
C GLU A 349 -17.29 0.41 30.27
N ARG A 350 -16.80 -0.83 30.40
CA ARG A 350 -17.25 -1.82 31.39
C ARG A 350 -16.45 -1.80 32.69
N GLY A 351 -15.54 -0.84 32.87
CA GLY A 351 -14.67 -0.76 34.03
C GLY A 351 -13.72 -1.95 34.18
N GLN A 352 -13.37 -2.63 33.08
CA GLN A 352 -12.45 -3.76 33.10
C GLN A 352 -11.01 -3.29 32.82
N ASP A 353 -10.07 -3.83 33.58
CA ASP A 353 -8.63 -3.56 33.44
C ASP A 353 -7.92 -4.47 32.42
N LYS A 354 -8.62 -5.50 31.95
CA LYS A 354 -8.18 -6.46 30.93
C LYS A 354 -9.36 -6.95 30.09
N VAL A 355 -9.10 -7.19 28.82
CA VAL A 355 -10.10 -7.70 27.86
C VAL A 355 -10.46 -9.16 28.18
N THR A 356 -11.75 -9.44 28.32
CA THR A 356 -12.28 -10.80 28.56
C THR A 356 -12.63 -11.54 27.27
N PRO A 357 -12.65 -12.89 27.25
CA PRO A 357 -13.10 -13.65 26.08
C PRO A 357 -14.53 -13.32 25.62
N SER A 358 -15.40 -12.88 26.53
CA SER A 358 -16.75 -12.42 26.20
C SER A 358 -16.74 -11.11 25.44
N ILE A 359 -15.89 -10.14 25.83
CA ILE A 359 -15.68 -8.89 25.09
C ILE A 359 -15.18 -9.18 23.68
N VAL A 360 -14.15 -10.03 23.54
CA VAL A 360 -13.62 -10.46 22.23
C VAL A 360 -14.74 -10.98 21.33
N LYS A 361 -15.63 -11.82 21.88
CA LYS A 361 -16.79 -12.34 21.13
C LYS A 361 -17.78 -11.24 20.76
N THR A 362 -18.05 -10.29 21.65
CA THR A 362 -18.98 -9.19 21.42
C THR A 362 -18.48 -8.28 20.30
N VAL A 363 -17.21 -7.87 20.35
CA VAL A 363 -16.63 -6.92 19.38
C VAL A 363 -16.49 -7.48 17.96
N ALA A 364 -16.59 -8.80 17.76
CA ALA A 364 -16.62 -9.37 16.42
C ALA A 364 -17.74 -8.80 15.52
N LYS A 365 -18.82 -8.21 16.08
CA LYS A 365 -19.87 -7.54 15.28
C LYS A 365 -19.41 -6.17 14.76
N PRO A 366 -19.02 -5.21 15.62
CA PRO A 366 -18.49 -3.93 15.14
C PRO A 366 -17.24 -4.11 14.26
N PHE A 367 -16.35 -5.07 14.58
CA PHE A 367 -15.22 -5.39 13.71
C PHE A 367 -15.66 -5.92 12.33
N SER A 368 -16.68 -6.78 12.27
CA SER A 368 -17.20 -7.28 10.99
C SER A 368 -17.73 -6.15 10.11
N ASN A 369 -18.39 -5.15 10.71
CA ASN A 369 -18.85 -3.96 9.99
C ASN A 369 -17.67 -3.13 9.46
N TYR A 370 -16.64 -2.91 10.29
CA TYR A 370 -15.40 -2.26 9.87
C TYR A 370 -14.75 -3.00 8.68
N LEU A 371 -14.58 -4.32 8.78
CA LEU A 371 -13.98 -5.12 7.72
C LEU A 371 -14.80 -5.04 6.43
N LYS A 372 -16.14 -5.06 6.52
CA LYS A 372 -17.00 -4.87 5.35
C LYS A 372 -16.71 -3.52 4.66
N THR A 373 -16.63 -2.43 5.41
CA THR A 373 -16.31 -1.11 4.87
C THR A 373 -14.92 -1.05 4.24
N GLU A 374 -13.90 -1.64 4.88
CA GLU A 374 -12.55 -1.72 4.28
C GLU A 374 -12.55 -2.53 2.98
N MET A 375 -13.30 -3.65 2.92
CA MET A 375 -13.40 -4.44 1.69
C MET A 375 -14.17 -3.70 0.60
N GLU A 376 -15.26 -3.01 0.94
CA GLU A 376 -15.98 -2.16 -0.02
C GLU A 376 -15.04 -1.12 -0.62
N ASP A 377 -14.30 -0.39 0.21
CA ASP A 377 -13.35 0.63 -0.22
C ASP A 377 -12.19 0.06 -1.08
N GLU A 378 -11.60 -1.06 -0.67
CA GLU A 378 -10.50 -1.70 -1.40
C GLU A 378 -10.93 -2.20 -2.79
N ILE A 379 -12.17 -2.69 -2.91
CA ILE A 379 -12.73 -3.31 -4.11
C ILE A 379 -13.43 -2.29 -5.01
N HIS A 380 -13.92 -1.16 -4.46
CA HIS A 380 -14.78 -0.21 -5.17
C HIS A 380 -14.20 0.29 -6.50
N GLY A 381 -12.89 0.55 -6.55
CA GLY A 381 -12.22 0.98 -7.79
C GLY A 381 -12.29 -0.06 -8.91
N ALA A 382 -12.38 -1.34 -8.56
CA ALA A 382 -12.46 -2.45 -9.49
C ALA A 382 -13.90 -2.90 -9.78
N LEU A 383 -14.76 -2.90 -8.76
CA LEU A 383 -16.19 -3.20 -8.83
C LEU A 383 -16.99 -2.10 -8.13
N PRO A 384 -17.39 -1.03 -8.84
CA PRO A 384 -18.14 0.09 -8.25
C PRO A 384 -19.42 -0.35 -7.53
N GLU A 385 -20.08 -1.40 -8.02
CA GLU A 385 -21.29 -1.99 -7.48
C GLU A 385 -21.09 -2.97 -6.30
N ILE A 386 -19.89 -3.05 -5.71
CA ILE A 386 -19.55 -4.02 -4.64
C ILE A 386 -20.56 -4.07 -3.49
N LYS A 387 -21.11 -2.91 -3.08
CA LYS A 387 -22.15 -2.83 -2.04
C LYS A 387 -23.40 -3.65 -2.40
N LYS A 388 -23.81 -3.58 -3.67
CA LYS A 388 -24.96 -4.34 -4.18
C LYS A 388 -24.64 -5.84 -4.27
N ILE A 389 -23.41 -6.19 -4.65
CA ILE A 389 -22.93 -7.58 -4.66
C ILE A 389 -22.93 -8.16 -3.23
N PHE A 390 -22.50 -7.40 -2.22
CA PHE A 390 -22.55 -7.83 -0.82
C PHE A 390 -23.99 -8.09 -0.31
N ASN A 391 -24.98 -7.36 -0.85
CA ASN A 391 -26.38 -7.61 -0.53
C ASN A 391 -26.86 -8.99 -1.06
N LEU A 392 -26.23 -9.57 -2.09
CA LEU A 392 -26.55 -10.92 -2.54
C LEU A 392 -26.27 -11.96 -1.45
N PHE A 393 -25.12 -11.86 -0.77
CA PHE A 393 -24.81 -12.74 0.36
C PHE A 393 -25.74 -12.52 1.54
N THR A 394 -26.19 -11.27 1.74
CA THR A 394 -27.18 -10.93 2.77
C THR A 394 -28.57 -11.54 2.47
N LYS A 395 -28.95 -11.62 1.19
CA LYS A 395 -30.17 -12.31 0.73
C LYS A 395 -30.05 -13.83 0.87
N LEU A 396 -28.90 -14.39 0.50
CA LEU A 396 -28.65 -15.84 0.57
C LEU A 396 -28.53 -16.37 2.01
N ARG A 397 -27.92 -15.60 2.92
CA ARG A 397 -27.70 -15.95 4.34
C ARG A 397 -26.95 -17.29 4.56
N LYS A 398 -26.07 -17.67 3.63
CA LYS A 398 -25.28 -18.92 3.70
C LYS A 398 -23.79 -18.65 3.89
N GLN A 399 -23.16 -19.43 4.77
CA GLN A 399 -21.70 -19.41 4.96
C GLN A 399 -20.95 -20.01 3.76
N THR A 400 -21.51 -21.10 3.22
CA THR A 400 -21.01 -21.84 2.07
C THR A 400 -22.15 -22.03 1.07
N LEU A 401 -21.88 -21.83 -0.22
CA LEU A 401 -22.85 -22.02 -1.30
C LEU A 401 -22.20 -22.58 -2.56
N ASN A 402 -23.02 -23.18 -3.42
CA ASN A 402 -22.60 -23.56 -4.76
C ASN A 402 -22.58 -22.34 -5.67
N ILE A 403 -21.67 -22.32 -6.65
CA ILE A 403 -21.54 -21.21 -7.61
C ILE A 403 -22.84 -20.98 -8.39
N SER A 404 -23.56 -22.05 -8.72
CA SER A 404 -24.87 -21.96 -9.40
C SER A 404 -25.95 -21.25 -8.56
N GLU A 405 -25.84 -21.24 -7.22
CA GLU A 405 -26.75 -20.47 -6.36
C GLU A 405 -26.44 -18.97 -6.44
N PHE A 406 -25.16 -18.61 -6.50
CA PHE A 406 -24.72 -17.24 -6.72
C PHE A 406 -25.12 -16.74 -8.11
N GLU A 407 -24.87 -17.54 -9.15
CA GLU A 407 -25.23 -17.22 -10.54
C GLU A 407 -26.72 -16.91 -10.66
N LYS A 408 -27.59 -17.77 -10.09
CA LYS A 408 -29.06 -17.56 -10.12
C LYS A 408 -29.48 -16.23 -9.51
N ILE A 409 -29.00 -15.92 -8.29
CA ILE A 409 -29.40 -14.66 -7.63
C ILE A 409 -28.79 -13.45 -8.31
N TYR A 410 -27.55 -13.55 -8.79
CA TYR A 410 -26.89 -12.48 -9.53
C TYR A 410 -27.65 -12.16 -10.83
N ASN A 411 -27.97 -13.19 -11.63
CA ASN A 411 -28.72 -13.02 -12.86
C ASN A 411 -30.11 -12.44 -12.62
N ALA A 412 -30.80 -12.84 -11.55
CA ALA A 412 -32.08 -12.25 -11.17
C ALA A 412 -31.98 -10.74 -10.86
N GLU A 413 -30.93 -10.32 -10.14
CA GLU A 413 -30.72 -8.90 -9.81
C GLU A 413 -30.23 -8.07 -11.00
N VAL A 414 -29.53 -8.70 -11.96
CA VAL A 414 -29.19 -8.09 -13.24
C VAL A 414 -30.45 -7.91 -14.10
N SER A 415 -31.33 -8.92 -14.17
CA SER A 415 -32.61 -8.85 -14.88
C SER A 415 -33.56 -7.81 -14.29
N ALA A 416 -33.49 -7.58 -12.98
CA ALA A 416 -34.23 -6.53 -12.29
C ALA A 416 -33.57 -5.14 -12.35
N GLU A 417 -32.48 -5.00 -13.11
CA GLU A 417 -31.69 -3.76 -13.27
C GLU A 417 -31.11 -3.19 -11.95
N ASN A 418 -31.09 -4.01 -10.89
CA ASN A 418 -30.49 -3.62 -9.62
C ASN A 418 -28.96 -3.57 -9.73
N ILE A 419 -28.36 -4.48 -10.51
CA ILE A 419 -26.91 -4.64 -10.68
C ILE A 419 -26.57 -4.52 -12.18
N PRO A 420 -25.48 -3.80 -12.56
CA PRO A 420 -25.05 -3.75 -13.95
C PRO A 420 -24.69 -5.15 -14.48
N LYS A 421 -25.07 -5.44 -15.72
CA LYS A 421 -24.78 -6.74 -16.35
C LYS A 421 -23.26 -6.91 -16.55
N ARG A 422 -22.71 -7.91 -15.89
CA ARG A 422 -21.37 -8.48 -16.14
C ARG A 422 -21.40 -9.99 -16.11
N ASP A 423 -20.32 -10.63 -16.51
CA ASP A 423 -20.11 -12.04 -16.26
C ASP A 423 -20.01 -12.31 -14.74
N TYR A 424 -20.83 -13.24 -14.24
CA TYR A 424 -20.80 -13.63 -12.83
C TYR A 424 -19.48 -14.31 -12.45
N GLN A 425 -18.80 -14.96 -13.41
CA GLN A 425 -17.51 -15.61 -13.19
C GLN A 425 -16.45 -14.57 -12.83
N PHE A 426 -16.40 -13.47 -13.60
CA PHE A 426 -15.55 -12.32 -13.29
C PHE A 426 -15.84 -11.76 -11.89
N ILE A 427 -17.13 -11.59 -11.51
CA ILE A 427 -17.48 -11.14 -10.15
C ILE A 427 -16.90 -12.07 -9.08
N LEU A 428 -17.05 -13.38 -9.25
CA LEU A 428 -16.54 -14.36 -8.29
C LEU A 428 -15.01 -14.35 -8.23
N GLU A 429 -14.31 -14.23 -9.35
CA GLU A 429 -12.85 -14.11 -9.40
C GLU A 429 -12.35 -12.88 -8.65
N MET A 430 -13.03 -11.74 -8.83
CA MET A 430 -12.74 -10.51 -8.09
C MET A 430 -12.97 -10.67 -6.58
N LEU A 431 -14.10 -11.24 -6.17
CA LEU A 431 -14.39 -11.51 -4.75
C LEU A 431 -13.37 -12.48 -4.13
N PHE A 432 -12.91 -13.47 -4.89
CA PHE A 432 -11.86 -14.41 -4.46
C PHE A 432 -10.50 -13.73 -4.34
N MET A 433 -10.15 -12.88 -5.32
CA MET A 433 -8.93 -12.09 -5.32
C MET A 433 -8.79 -11.25 -4.04
N PHE A 434 -9.85 -10.55 -3.66
CA PHE A 434 -9.87 -9.75 -2.43
C PHE A 434 -10.15 -10.57 -1.16
N SER A 435 -10.33 -11.89 -1.31
CA SER A 435 -10.64 -12.82 -0.22
C SER A 435 -11.91 -12.48 0.56
N VAL A 436 -12.90 -11.91 -0.14
CA VAL A 436 -14.28 -11.86 0.36
C VAL A 436 -14.85 -13.28 0.40
N ILE A 437 -14.52 -14.08 -0.61
CA ILE A 437 -14.83 -15.51 -0.68
C ILE A 437 -13.55 -16.35 -0.79
N GLY A 438 -13.68 -17.64 -0.51
CA GLY A 438 -12.66 -18.66 -0.71
C GLY A 438 -13.28 -19.97 -1.17
N ASN A 439 -12.47 -20.91 -1.66
CA ASN A 439 -12.94 -22.24 -2.04
C ASN A 439 -13.00 -23.16 -0.82
N VAL A 440 -13.95 -24.10 -0.83
CA VAL A 440 -14.03 -25.20 0.12
C VAL A 440 -13.64 -26.49 -0.60
N THR A 441 -12.48 -27.06 -0.24
CA THR A 441 -11.97 -28.24 -0.91
C THR A 441 -12.83 -29.47 -0.62
N THR A 442 -13.08 -30.28 -1.65
CA THR A 442 -13.90 -31.49 -1.56
C THR A 442 -13.30 -32.55 -0.63
N GLN A 443 -11.98 -32.64 -0.55
CA GLN A 443 -11.29 -33.73 0.15
C GLN A 443 -11.17 -33.54 1.67
N LYS A 444 -11.14 -32.30 2.18
CA LYS A 444 -10.88 -32.03 3.61
C LYS A 444 -11.75 -30.94 4.23
N ASN A 445 -12.75 -30.43 3.49
CA ASN A 445 -13.54 -29.27 3.90
C ASN A 445 -12.62 -28.10 4.33
N HIS A 446 -11.48 -27.99 3.65
CA HIS A 446 -10.46 -27.00 3.95
C HIS A 446 -10.78 -25.73 3.17
N GLN A 447 -10.74 -24.59 3.84
CA GLN A 447 -11.02 -23.30 3.22
C GLN A 447 -9.75 -22.70 2.67
N VAL A 448 -9.73 -22.41 1.38
CA VAL A 448 -8.60 -21.78 0.68
C VAL A 448 -9.00 -20.36 0.32
N PHE A 449 -8.29 -19.39 0.89
CA PHE A 449 -8.44 -17.97 0.57
C PHE A 449 -7.13 -17.41 0.02
N ARG A 450 -7.22 -16.46 -0.92
CA ARG A 450 -6.03 -15.84 -1.53
C ARG A 450 -5.14 -15.11 -0.51
N TYR A 451 -5.70 -14.55 0.56
CA TYR A 451 -4.91 -13.90 1.62
C TYR A 451 -4.01 -14.88 2.40
N GLN A 452 -4.30 -16.18 2.34
CA GLN A 452 -3.49 -17.24 2.95
C GLN A 452 -2.53 -17.87 1.94
N ASN A 453 -2.96 -17.98 0.68
CA ASN A 453 -2.17 -18.53 -0.42
C ASN A 453 -2.35 -17.64 -1.66
N LYS A 454 -1.35 -16.80 -1.97
CA LYS A 454 -1.43 -15.81 -3.05
C LYS A 454 -1.53 -16.41 -4.44
N ASP A 455 -0.98 -17.60 -4.62
CA ASP A 455 -0.99 -18.32 -5.90
C ASP A 455 -2.29 -19.12 -6.10
N ALA A 456 -3.15 -19.17 -5.08
CA ALA A 456 -4.45 -19.81 -5.20
C ALA A 456 -5.31 -19.10 -6.26
N ARG A 457 -6.00 -19.91 -7.05
CA ARG A 457 -6.99 -19.47 -8.03
C ARG A 457 -8.35 -20.01 -7.64
N LEU A 458 -9.39 -19.26 -8.03
CA LEU A 458 -10.76 -19.71 -7.82
C LEU A 458 -11.01 -20.98 -8.62
N ASN A 459 -11.41 -22.05 -7.94
CA ASN A 459 -11.89 -23.27 -8.59
C ASN A 459 -13.41 -23.19 -8.76
N MET A 460 -13.88 -23.06 -10.00
CA MET A 460 -15.31 -22.95 -10.30
C MET A 460 -16.10 -24.26 -10.08
N ASN A 461 -15.42 -25.38 -9.86
CA ASN A 461 -16.05 -26.67 -9.59
C ASN A 461 -16.20 -26.97 -8.09
N GLU A 462 -15.64 -26.13 -7.22
CA GLU A 462 -15.75 -26.26 -5.77
C GLU A 462 -16.79 -25.31 -5.19
N GLN A 463 -17.30 -25.62 -4.00
CA GLN A 463 -18.14 -24.67 -3.28
C GLN A 463 -17.32 -23.45 -2.88
N ILE A 464 -18.00 -22.31 -2.78
CA ILE A 464 -17.42 -21.08 -2.26
C ILE A 464 -17.94 -20.83 -0.85
N CYS A 465 -17.10 -20.25 -0.01
CA CYS A 465 -17.48 -19.80 1.33
C CYS A 465 -17.14 -18.33 1.52
N VAL A 466 -17.99 -17.61 2.24
CA VAL A 466 -17.73 -16.22 2.61
C VAL A 466 -16.69 -16.19 3.73
N HIS A 467 -15.82 -15.18 3.72
CA HIS A 467 -14.86 -14.98 4.79
C HIS A 467 -15.58 -14.74 6.12
N ARG A 468 -15.20 -15.48 7.16
CA ARG A 468 -15.87 -15.45 8.48
C ARG A 468 -15.90 -14.06 9.11
N GLY A 469 -14.90 -13.22 8.83
CA GLY A 469 -14.87 -11.83 9.26
C GLY A 469 -16.07 -11.01 8.77
N LEU A 470 -16.74 -11.41 7.70
CA LEU A 470 -17.86 -10.68 7.09
C LEU A 470 -19.24 -11.21 7.53
N TYR A 471 -19.32 -12.35 8.24
CA TYR A 471 -20.60 -13.01 8.54
C TYR A 471 -21.59 -12.09 9.24
N ARG A 472 -21.16 -11.36 10.27
CA ARG A 472 -22.07 -10.53 11.07
C ARG A 472 -22.54 -9.30 10.30
N ALA A 473 -21.66 -8.68 9.53
CA ALA A 473 -22.00 -7.51 8.71
C ALA A 473 -22.90 -7.85 7.52
N LEU A 474 -22.80 -9.08 7.00
CA LEU A 474 -23.63 -9.61 5.91
C LEU A 474 -24.83 -10.43 6.42
N GLN A 475 -25.09 -10.43 7.74
CA GLN A 475 -26.21 -11.17 8.36
C GLN A 475 -26.25 -12.66 8.00
N ILE A 476 -25.08 -13.28 7.85
CA ILE A 476 -24.92 -14.72 7.62
C ILE A 476 -24.98 -15.43 8.98
N LEU A 477 -25.85 -16.43 9.08
CA LEU A 477 -26.15 -17.17 10.31
C LEU A 477 -25.05 -18.15 10.71
#